data_AF-A0A2L0D617-F1
#
_entry.id   AF-A0A2L0D617-F1
#
_cell.length_a   1.000
_cell.length_b   1.000
_cell.length_c   1.000
_cell.angle_alpha   90.00
_cell.angle_beta   90.00
_cell.angle_gamma   90.00
#
_symmetry.space_group_name_H-M   'P 1'
#
loop_
_entity.id
_entity.type
_entity.pdbx_description
1 polymer ?
#
loop_
_entity_poly.entity_id
_entity_poly.type
_entity_poly.pdbx_seq_one_letter_code
_entity_poly.pdbx_strand_id
1 'polypeptide(L)'
;MHILSCLISVSATISCFALMTETSRKGGWVRRFKFIYLWALLLLPLAHWLAVDYLCQMLRFLTIFGAFIIICHIPYDKISKFKKVCLVCLYCGLSFQIVTLLGHQILSLLS
;
A
#
# COMPACT_ATOMS: atom_id res chain seq x y z
N MET A 1 10.64 10.60 -11.92
CA MET A 1 9.55 10.55 -10.91
C MET A 1 9.08 9.13 -10.56
N HIS A 2 9.20 8.13 -11.46
CA HIS A 2 8.72 6.75 -11.24
C HIS A 2 9.34 6.02 -10.03
N ILE A 3 10.65 6.18 -9.80
CA ILE A 3 11.36 5.51 -8.68
C ILE A 3 10.86 5.99 -7.32
N LEU A 4 10.68 7.31 -7.15
CA LEU A 4 10.19 7.90 -5.89
C LEU A 4 8.77 7.43 -5.58
N SER A 5 7.87 7.43 -6.57
CA SER A 5 6.53 6.89 -6.42
C SER A 5 6.52 5.40 -6.08
N CYS A 6 7.50 4.64 -6.58
CA CYS A 6 7.62 3.22 -6.26
C CYS A 6 8.12 2.99 -4.84
N LEU A 7 9.14 3.73 -4.40
CA LEU A 7 9.62 3.70 -3.01
C LEU A 7 8.50 4.03 -2.01
N ILE A 8 7.66 5.03 -2.31
CA ILE A 8 6.50 5.39 -1.48
C ILE A 8 5.44 4.29 -1.49
N SER A 9 5.22 3.63 -2.63
CA SER A 9 4.26 2.52 -2.72
C SER A 9 4.74 1.29 -1.94
N VAL A 10 6.05 1.02 -1.96
CA VAL A 10 6.69 -0.05 -1.20
C VAL A 10 6.60 0.21 0.29
N SER A 11 6.91 1.43 0.75
CA SER A 11 6.83 1.77 2.17
C SER A 11 5.38 1.72 2.70
N ALA A 12 4.42 2.14 1.88
CA ALA A 12 3.00 2.01 2.19
C ALA A 12 2.57 0.53 2.24
N THR A 13 3.09 -0.33 1.36
CA THR A 13 2.81 -1.78 1.33
C THR A 13 3.35 -2.48 2.57
N ILE A 14 4.56 -2.13 3.01
CA ILE A 14 5.17 -2.63 4.26
C ILE A 14 4.35 -2.18 5.47
N SER A 15 3.95 -0.91 5.50
CA SER A 15 3.10 -0.37 6.58
C SER A 15 1.75 -1.08 6.65
N CYS A 16 1.15 -1.35 5.49
CA CYS A 16 -0.10 -2.10 5.34
C CYS A 16 0.05 -3.53 5.88
N PHE A 17 1.14 -4.22 5.52
CA PHE A 17 1.44 -5.56 6.03
C PHE A 17 1.62 -5.59 7.55
N ALA A 18 2.34 -4.61 8.11
CA ALA A 18 2.54 -4.48 9.54
C ALA A 18 1.21 -4.25 10.28
N LEU A 19 0.33 -3.40 9.74
CA LEU A 19 -0.99 -3.11 10.29
C LEU A 19 -1.98 -4.28 10.15
N MET A 20 -1.88 -5.09 9.09
CA MET A 20 -2.71 -6.28 8.89
C MET A 20 -2.53 -7.36 9.97
N THR A 21 -1.42 -7.31 10.72
CA THR A 21 -1.24 -8.20 11.89
C THR A 21 -2.21 -7.90 13.03
N GLU A 22 -2.79 -6.69 13.08
CA GLU A 22 -3.76 -6.26 14.10
C GLU A 22 -5.21 -6.40 13.68
N THR A 23 -5.50 -6.62 12.39
CA THR A 23 -6.86 -6.92 11.95
C THR A 23 -7.27 -8.28 12.50
N SER A 24 -7.83 -8.25 13.71
CA SER A 24 -8.26 -9.38 14.53
C SER A 24 -9.55 -10.00 13.98
N ARG A 25 -9.50 -10.51 12.75
CA ARG A 25 -10.50 -11.47 12.27
C ARG A 25 -9.80 -12.80 12.01
N LYS A 26 -10.20 -13.83 12.78
CA LYS A 26 -9.84 -15.25 12.60
C LYS A 26 -10.34 -15.86 11.27
N GLY A 27 -10.52 -15.05 10.22
CA GLY A 27 -10.97 -15.50 8.91
C GLY A 27 -9.81 -15.87 8.02
N GLY A 28 -9.88 -17.04 7.35
CA GLY A 28 -8.88 -17.48 6.37
C GLY A 28 -8.59 -16.46 5.27
N TRP A 29 -9.52 -15.52 5.02
CA TRP A 29 -9.38 -14.42 4.07
C TRP A 29 -8.25 -13.44 4.41
N VAL A 30 -8.08 -13.04 5.68
CA VAL A 30 -6.98 -12.14 6.08
C VAL A 30 -5.63 -12.82 5.86
N ARG A 31 -5.57 -14.14 6.09
CA ARG A 31 -4.37 -14.96 5.84
C ARG A 31 -4.01 -14.98 4.36
N ARG A 32 -5.00 -15.13 3.46
CA ARG A 32 -4.80 -15.07 2.00
C ARG A 32 -4.30 -13.71 1.55
N PHE A 33 -4.87 -12.62 2.05
CA PHE A 33 -4.37 -11.27 1.77
C PHE A 33 -2.93 -11.08 2.23
N LYS A 34 -2.57 -11.54 3.42
CA LYS A 34 -1.20 -11.47 3.95
C LYS A 34 -0.20 -12.19 3.03
N PHE A 35 -0.58 -13.34 2.47
CA PHE A 35 0.24 -14.02 1.47
C PHE A 35 0.42 -13.20 0.20
N ILE A 36 -0.65 -12.57 -0.33
CA ILE A 36 -0.55 -11.72 -1.53
C ILE A 36 0.43 -10.56 -1.29
N TYR A 37 0.37 -9.91 -0.12
CA TYR A 37 1.33 -8.86 0.25
C TYR A 37 2.76 -9.37 0.37
N LEU A 38 2.95 -10.55 0.96
CA LEU A 38 4.27 -11.18 1.07
C LEU A 38 4.85 -11.50 -0.30
N TRP A 39 4.04 -12.07 -1.20
CA TRP A 39 4.42 -12.36 -2.58
C TRP A 39 4.74 -11.08 -3.36
N ALA A 40 3.95 -10.01 -3.18
CA ALA A 40 4.22 -8.71 -3.80
C ALA A 40 5.55 -8.10 -3.35
N LEU A 41 5.89 -8.22 -2.05
CA LEU A 41 7.18 -7.80 -1.50
C LEU A 41 8.34 -8.67 -1.99
N LEU A 42 8.12 -9.98 -2.12
CA LEU A 42 9.14 -10.93 -2.57
C LEU A 42 9.43 -10.82 -4.08
N LEU A 43 8.43 -10.43 -4.87
CA LEU A 43 8.57 -10.19 -6.31
C LEU A 43 9.15 -8.80 -6.62
N LEU A 44 9.21 -7.92 -5.63
CA LEU A 44 9.73 -6.55 -5.77
C LEU A 44 11.20 -6.48 -6.25
N PRO A 45 12.14 -7.29 -5.73
CA PRO A 45 13.52 -7.33 -6.23
C PRO A 45 13.60 -7.93 -7.63
N LEU A 46 12.71 -8.88 -7.96
CA LEU A 46 12.60 -9.48 -9.30
C LEU A 46 12.09 -8.47 -10.33
N ALA A 47 11.16 -7.59 -9.96
CA ALA A 47 10.65 -6.53 -10.83
C ALA A 47 11.64 -5.40 -11.08
N HIS A 48 12.73 -5.30 -10.30
CA HIS A 48 13.84 -4.43 -10.67
C HIS A 48 14.46 -4.87 -12.03
N TRP A 49 14.35 -6.15 -12.37
CA TRP A 49 14.89 -6.75 -13.60
C TRP A 49 13.85 -6.90 -14.71
N LEU A 50 12.56 -7.08 -14.38
CA LEU A 50 11.45 -7.23 -15.33
C LEU A 50 10.41 -6.12 -15.13
N ALA A 51 10.42 -5.11 -16.01
CA ALA A 51 9.31 -4.16 -16.22
C ALA A 51 8.69 -3.54 -14.94
N VAL A 52 9.38 -2.50 -14.43
CA VAL A 52 9.09 -1.76 -13.19
C VAL A 52 7.66 -1.20 -13.09
N ASP A 53 7.04 -0.79 -14.20
CA ASP A 53 5.79 -0.01 -14.15
C ASP A 53 4.55 -0.84 -13.77
N TYR A 54 4.41 -2.05 -14.31
CA TYR A 54 3.22 -2.87 -14.05
C TYR A 54 3.19 -3.38 -12.60
N LEU A 55 4.34 -3.80 -12.06
CA LEU A 55 4.42 -4.24 -10.67
C LEU A 55 4.15 -3.09 -9.71
N CYS A 56 4.66 -1.89 -10.00
CA CYS A 56 4.43 -0.72 -9.17
C CYS A 56 2.95 -0.28 -9.18
N GLN A 57 2.28 -0.41 -10.32
CA GLN A 57 0.85 -0.15 -10.44
C GLN A 57 0.01 -1.20 -9.70
N MET A 58 0.37 -2.48 -9.79
CA MET A 58 -0.22 -3.56 -8.99
C MET A 58 -0.04 -3.31 -7.48
N LEU A 59 1.15 -2.90 -7.04
CA LEU A 59 1.40 -2.56 -5.64
C LEU A 59 0.51 -1.42 -5.18
N ARG A 60 0.33 -0.36 -5.98
CA ARG A 60 -0.58 0.76 -5.68
C ARG A 60 -2.02 0.29 -5.44
N PHE A 61 -2.56 -0.52 -6.36
CA PHE A 61 -3.92 -1.07 -6.19
C PHE A 61 -4.03 -1.92 -4.93
N LEU A 62 -3.02 -2.77 -4.69
CA LEU A 62 -2.97 -3.59 -3.50
C LEU A 62 -2.96 -2.70 -2.24
N THR A 63 -2.11 -1.68 -2.20
CA THR A 63 -2.01 -0.74 -1.05
C THR A 63 -3.32 -0.03 -0.77
N ILE A 64 -4.01 0.47 -1.81
CA ILE A 64 -5.30 1.15 -1.65
C ILE A 64 -6.33 0.18 -1.06
N PHE A 65 -6.46 -1.02 -1.63
CA PHE A 65 -7.42 -2.01 -1.12
C PHE A 65 -7.12 -2.44 0.31
N GLY A 66 -5.87 -2.73 0.64
CA GLY A 66 -5.52 -3.10 2.02
C GLY A 66 -5.64 -1.94 2.99
N ALA A 67 -5.35 -0.71 2.58
CA ALA A 67 -5.58 0.47 3.39
C ALA A 67 -7.05 0.65 3.75
N PHE A 68 -7.96 0.50 2.79
CA PHE A 68 -9.40 0.52 3.05
C PHE A 68 -9.83 -0.55 4.04
N ILE A 69 -9.32 -1.78 3.88
CA ILE A 69 -9.61 -2.88 4.80
C ILE A 69 -9.12 -2.53 6.22
N ILE A 70 -7.90 -2.02 6.35
CA ILE A 70 -7.29 -1.63 7.63
C ILE A 70 -8.06 -0.49 8.30
N ILE A 71 -8.41 0.56 7.56
CA ILE A 71 -9.13 1.72 8.09
C ILE A 71 -10.53 1.32 8.56
N CYS A 72 -11.24 0.48 7.80
CA CYS A 72 -12.59 0.03 8.17
C CYS A 72 -12.60 -0.96 9.35
N HIS A 73 -11.49 -1.67 9.61
CA HIS A 73 -11.48 -2.77 10.59
C HIS A 73 -10.66 -2.52 11.87
N ILE A 74 -9.81 -1.50 11.94
CA ILE A 74 -8.97 -1.26 13.12
C ILE A 74 -9.57 -0.13 13.98
N PRO A 75 -10.00 -0.42 15.23
CA PRO A 75 -10.40 0.61 16.18
C PRO A 75 -9.16 1.38 16.67
N TYR A 76 -9.13 2.69 16.42
CA TYR A 76 -7.99 3.59 16.69
C TYR A 76 -7.54 3.61 18.16
N ASP A 77 -8.47 3.37 19.09
CA ASP A 77 -8.25 3.46 20.53
C ASP A 77 -7.34 2.36 21.11
N LYS A 78 -7.22 1.21 20.42
CA LYS A 78 -6.43 0.07 20.91
C LYS A 78 -5.06 -0.09 20.24
N ILE A 79 -4.63 0.88 19.42
CA ILE A 79 -3.42 0.77 18.60
C ILE A 79 -2.18 1.27 19.35
N SER A 80 -1.08 0.49 19.33
CA SER A 80 0.23 0.90 19.86
C SER A 80 0.82 2.12 19.12
N LYS A 81 1.64 2.93 19.80
CA LYS A 81 2.25 4.16 19.24
C LYS A 81 2.95 3.91 17.90
N PHE A 82 3.72 2.82 17.78
CA PHE A 82 4.42 2.46 16.53
C PHE A 82 3.46 2.24 15.36
N LYS A 83 2.31 1.63 15.61
CA LYS A 83 1.31 1.30 14.58
C LYS A 83 0.49 2.53 14.19
N LYS A 84 0.31 3.50 15.09
CA LYS A 84 -0.22 4.83 14.74
C LYS A 84 0.71 5.53 13.75
N VAL A 85 2.02 5.45 13.95
CA VAL A 85 3.01 5.96 12.97
C VAL A 85 2.86 5.24 11.63
N CYS A 86 2.77 3.90 11.61
CA CYS A 86 2.54 3.16 10.36
C CYS A 86 1.25 3.59 9.65
N LEU A 87 0.19 3.91 10.39
CA LEU A 87 -1.08 4.32 9.82
C LEU A 87 -1.03 5.74 9.25
N VAL A 88 -0.30 6.65 9.90
CA VAL A 88 0.02 7.98 9.34
C VAL A 88 0.87 7.84 8.07
N CYS A 89 1.90 6.99 8.09
CA CYS A 89 2.73 6.73 6.91
C CYS A 89 1.92 6.15 5.75
N LEU A 90 0.98 5.24 6.05
CA LEU A 90 0.05 4.68 5.07
C LEU A 90 -0.84 5.78 4.48
N TYR A 91 -1.37 6.68 5.30
CA TYR A 91 -2.20 7.80 4.85
C TYR A 91 -1.42 8.77 3.95
N CYS A 92 -0.22 9.18 4.37
CA CYS A 92 0.66 10.03 3.56
C CYS A 92 1.02 9.38 2.22
N GLY A 93 1.35 8.08 2.23
CA GLY A 93 1.64 7.32 1.01
C GLY A 93 0.45 7.26 0.06
N LEU A 94 -0.76 7.08 0.59
CA LEU A 94 -2.00 7.07 -0.18
C LEU A 94 -2.30 8.44 -0.79
N SER A 95 -2.19 9.51 0.00
CA SER A 95 -2.40 10.88 -0.46
C SER A 95 -1.44 11.22 -1.59
N PHE A 96 -0.16 10.84 -1.47
CA PHE A 96 0.83 11.06 -2.52
C PHE A 96 0.51 10.28 -3.80
N GLN A 97 0.07 9.03 -3.68
CA GLN A 97 -0.37 8.22 -4.82
C GLN A 97 -1.58 8.83 -5.54
N ILE A 98 -2.60 9.30 -4.79
CA ILE A 98 -3.79 9.94 -5.35
C ILE A 98 -3.43 11.23 -6.09
N VAL A 99 -2.61 12.11 -5.47
CA VAL A 99 -2.18 13.36 -6.10
C VAL A 99 -1.39 13.09 -7.38
N THR A 100 -0.52 12.07 -7.37
CA THR A 100 0.24 11.69 -8.57
C THR A 100 -0.69 11.19 -9.69
N LEU A 101 -1.72 10.42 -9.34
CA LEU A 101 -2.70 9.92 -10.31
C LEU A 101 -3.57 11.05 -10.88
N LEU A 102 -4.05 11.95 -10.02
CA LEU A 102 -4.86 13.12 -10.41
C LEU A 102 -4.06 14.07 -11.30
N GLY A 103 -2.80 14.34 -10.94
CA GLY A 103 -1.91 15.19 -11.73
C GLY A 103 -1.67 14.65 -13.13
N HIS A 104 -1.56 13.33 -13.28
CA HIS A 104 -1.38 12.70 -14.59
C HIS A 104 -2.63 12.79 -15.46
N GLN A 105 -3.82 12.64 -14.86
CA GLN A 105 -5.13 12.77 -15.53
C GLN A 105 -5.43 14.20 -15.95
N ILE A 106 -5.12 15.18 -15.09
CA ILE A 106 -5.30 16.61 -15.40
C ILE A 106 -4.39 17.02 -16.54
N LEU A 107 -3.14 16.57 -16.55
CA LEU A 107 -2.19 16.87 -17.61
C LEU A 107 -2.62 16.28 -18.97
N SER A 108 -3.18 15.06 -18.97
CA SER A 108 -3.72 14.44 -20.20
C SER A 108 -5.03 15.06 -20.70
N LEU A 109 -5.76 15.78 -19.84
CA LEU A 109 -6.95 16.52 -20.22
C LEU A 109 -6.62 17.92 -20.78
N LEU A 110 -5.41 18.42 -20.51
CA LEU A 110 -4.95 19.73 -20.95
C LEU A 110 -4.12 19.69 -22.24
N SER A 111 -3.66 18.50 -22.66
CA SER A 111 -2.90 18.25 -23.90
C SER A 111 -3.81 17.79 -25.04
#